data_AF-A0A2Z4LZ30-F1
#
_entry.id   AF-A0A2Z4LZ30-F1
#
_cell.length_a   1.000
_cell.length_b   1.000
_cell.length_c   1.000
_cell.angle_alpha   90.00
_cell.angle_beta   90.00
_cell.angle_gamma   90.00
#
_symmetry.space_group_name_H-M   'P 1'
#
loop_
_entity.id
_entity.type
_entity.pdbx_description
1 polymer ?
#
loop_
_entity_poly.entity_id
_entity_poly.type
_entity_poly.pdbx_seq_one_letter_code
_entity_poly.pdbx_strand_id
1 'polypeptide(L)'
;VISDLLCNRIDISQLVITKELTKTDYAAKQAHVELAAKMKKRDAGTAPKLGDRVPYVFINAAKGTPAYQKAEDPIYVLENNIPIDTNYYLENQLSKPLVRIFEPILGDRAESLLLKGDHTRTKSVGTSKVGALSAFTRRKETCLGCKAVLPADRENEALCKHCMSKETEYYQNELYAGRKLEEKFCRLWTECQR
;
A
#
# COMPACT_ATOMS: atom_id res chain seq x y z
N VAL A 1 -8.73 8.56 -6.50
CA VAL A 1 -8.97 7.66 -5.35
C VAL A 1 -8.60 6.20 -5.64
N ILE A 2 -9.36 5.44 -6.45
CA ILE A 2 -9.05 4.00 -6.67
C ILE A 2 -7.66 3.81 -7.29
N SER A 3 -7.31 4.60 -8.32
CA SER A 3 -5.95 4.58 -8.89
C SER A 3 -4.88 4.92 -7.84
N ASP A 4 -5.16 5.87 -6.94
CA ASP A 4 -4.22 6.28 -5.89
C ASP A 4 -4.01 5.17 -4.86
N LEU A 5 -5.08 4.46 -4.49
CA LEU A 5 -5.01 3.29 -3.62
C LEU A 5 -4.11 2.22 -4.25
N LEU A 6 -4.37 1.85 -5.51
CA LEU A 6 -3.61 0.80 -6.22
C LEU A 6 -2.17 1.20 -6.52
N CYS A 7 -1.88 2.50 -6.59
CA CYS A 7 -0.54 3.02 -6.80
C CYS A 7 0.21 3.34 -5.49
N ASN A 8 -0.31 2.95 -4.31
CA ASN A 8 0.26 3.27 -3.00
C ASN A 8 0.49 4.78 -2.77
N ARG A 9 -0.43 5.62 -3.26
CA ARG A 9 -0.40 7.09 -3.09
C ARG A 9 -1.36 7.60 -2.00
N ILE A 10 -1.97 6.69 -1.24
CA ILE A 10 -2.84 7.01 -0.11
C ILE A 10 -2.05 6.81 1.19
N ASP A 11 -2.23 7.74 2.13
CA ASP A 11 -1.59 7.70 3.43
C ASP A 11 -2.10 6.52 4.27
N ILE A 12 -1.21 5.87 5.01
CA ILE A 12 -1.54 4.70 5.84
C ILE A 12 -2.60 5.04 6.90
N SER A 13 -2.65 6.27 7.40
CA SER A 13 -3.64 6.73 8.37
C SER A 13 -5.09 6.56 7.88
N GLN A 14 -5.32 6.68 6.56
CA GLN A 14 -6.64 6.48 5.96
C GLN A 14 -7.01 5.00 5.82
N LEU A 15 -6.06 4.09 6.04
CA LEU A 15 -6.23 2.65 5.92
C LEU A 15 -6.32 1.94 7.28
N VAL A 16 -6.12 2.69 8.38
CA VAL A 16 -6.19 2.14 9.75
C VAL A 16 -7.64 1.81 10.09
N ILE A 17 -7.85 0.55 10.49
CA ILE A 17 -9.12 0.05 11.02
C ILE A 17 -8.95 -0.15 12.53
N THR A 18 -9.93 0.26 13.31
CA THR A 18 -9.92 0.05 14.77
C THR A 18 -11.08 -0.87 15.18
N LYS A 19 -10.79 -1.82 16.08
CA LYS A 19 -11.81 -2.65 16.74
C LYS A 19 -11.50 -2.80 18.22
N GLU A 20 -12.54 -2.82 19.02
CA GLU A 20 -12.44 -2.99 20.47
C GLU A 20 -12.18 -4.45 20.82
N LEU A 21 -11.21 -4.68 21.71
CA LEU A 21 -10.87 -6.02 22.22
C LEU A 21 -11.79 -6.35 23.41
N THR A 22 -12.93 -6.98 23.13
CA THR A 22 -13.94 -7.27 24.17
C THR A 22 -13.81 -8.63 24.82
N LYS A 23 -13.17 -9.60 24.16
CA LYS A 23 -12.93 -10.96 24.69
C LYS A 23 -11.56 -11.47 24.26
N THR A 24 -10.96 -12.36 25.06
CA THR A 24 -9.72 -13.05 24.70
C THR A 24 -9.96 -14.30 23.85
N ASP A 25 -11.08 -14.99 24.10
CA ASP A 25 -11.52 -16.16 23.32
C ASP A 25 -12.78 -15.83 22.53
N TYR A 26 -12.64 -15.84 21.21
CA TYR A 26 -13.77 -15.79 20.27
C TYR A 26 -13.91 -17.14 19.59
N ALA A 27 -15.16 -17.58 19.38
CA ALA A 27 -15.46 -18.80 18.63
C ALA A 27 -14.93 -18.77 17.18
N ALA A 28 -14.80 -17.57 16.61
CA ALA A 28 -14.20 -17.35 15.29
C ALA A 28 -12.98 -16.42 15.42
N LYS A 29 -11.88 -16.78 14.75
CA LYS A 29 -10.65 -15.99 14.76
C LYS A 29 -10.86 -14.61 14.15
N GLN A 30 -10.53 -13.57 14.92
CA GLN A 30 -10.67 -12.17 14.51
C GLN A 30 -9.31 -11.52 14.33
N ALA A 31 -9.20 -10.62 13.35
CA ALA A 31 -7.98 -9.89 13.02
C ALA A 31 -7.35 -9.14 14.22
N HIS A 32 -8.15 -8.36 14.95
CA HIS A 32 -7.68 -7.57 16.09
C HIS A 32 -7.22 -8.41 17.29
N VAL A 33 -7.79 -9.61 17.45
CA VAL A 33 -7.45 -10.54 18.54
C VAL A 33 -6.13 -11.24 18.24
N GLU A 34 -5.99 -11.76 17.02
CA GLU A 34 -4.75 -12.38 16.54
C GLU A 34 -3.60 -11.37 16.54
N LEU A 35 -3.87 -10.12 16.14
CA LEU A 35 -2.89 -9.04 16.23
C LEU A 35 -2.49 -8.74 17.67
N ALA A 36 -3.44 -8.61 18.61
CA ALA A 36 -3.13 -8.38 20.02
C ALA A 36 -2.26 -9.50 20.59
N ALA A 37 -2.57 -10.76 20.26
CA ALA A 37 -1.74 -11.91 20.66
C ALA A 37 -0.34 -11.86 20.02
N LYS A 38 -0.24 -11.43 18.76
CA LYS A 38 1.04 -11.26 18.04
C LYS A 38 1.87 -10.10 18.59
N MET A 39 1.24 -9.00 19.01
CA MET A 39 1.91 -7.89 19.69
C MET A 39 2.44 -8.34 21.05
N LYS A 40 1.63 -9.04 21.85
CA LYS A 40 2.05 -9.60 23.14
C LYS A 40 3.24 -10.55 23.06
N LYS A 41 3.33 -11.34 21.98
CA LYS A 41 4.48 -12.23 21.72
C LYS A 41 5.75 -11.47 21.33
N ARG A 42 5.62 -10.30 20.69
CA ARG A 42 6.75 -9.45 20.30
C ARG A 42 7.25 -8.63 21.48
N ASP A 43 6.34 -7.96 22.17
CA ASP A 43 6.59 -7.20 23.37
C ASP A 43 5.33 -7.15 24.25
N ALA A 44 5.45 -7.68 25.47
CA ALA A 44 4.33 -7.74 26.41
C ALA A 44 3.98 -6.35 26.98
N GLY A 45 4.91 -5.40 26.98
CA GLY A 45 4.70 -4.06 27.53
C GLY A 45 3.78 -3.17 26.68
N THR A 46 3.81 -3.35 25.37
CA THR A 46 3.03 -2.57 24.38
C THR A 46 1.75 -3.26 23.93
N ALA A 47 1.44 -4.43 24.50
CA ALA A 47 0.27 -5.23 24.10
C ALA A 47 -1.06 -4.58 24.55
N PRO A 48 -2.08 -4.55 23.67
CA PRO A 48 -3.42 -4.06 24.03
C PRO A 48 -4.06 -4.90 25.15
N LYS A 49 -4.77 -4.23 26.06
CA LYS A 49 -5.52 -4.85 27.15
C LYS A 49 -7.00 -5.03 26.77
N LEU A 50 -7.71 -5.80 27.58
CA LEU A 50 -9.16 -5.98 27.43
C LEU A 50 -9.86 -4.64 27.61
N GLY A 51 -10.73 -4.27 26.66
CA GLY A 51 -11.41 -2.97 26.59
C GLY A 51 -10.70 -1.94 25.70
N ASP A 52 -9.44 -2.19 25.30
CA ASP A 52 -8.71 -1.27 24.43
C ASP A 52 -9.16 -1.41 22.97
N ARG A 53 -9.05 -0.32 22.21
CA ARG A 53 -9.20 -0.34 20.76
C ARG A 53 -7.87 -0.66 20.09
N VAL A 54 -7.85 -1.72 19.30
CA VAL A 54 -6.67 -2.18 18.57
C VAL A 54 -6.70 -1.59 17.15
N PRO A 55 -5.77 -0.70 16.79
CA PRO A 55 -5.59 -0.24 15.42
C PRO A 55 -4.82 -1.29 14.59
N TYR A 56 -5.23 -1.49 13.35
CA TYR A 56 -4.55 -2.41 12.43
C TYR A 56 -4.75 -2.04 10.97
N VAL A 57 -3.84 -2.51 10.12
CA VAL A 57 -3.92 -2.46 8.66
C VAL A 57 -3.79 -3.86 8.08
N PHE A 58 -4.29 -4.06 6.86
CA PHE A 58 -4.13 -5.32 6.15
C PHE A 58 -2.90 -5.31 5.25
N ILE A 59 -1.96 -6.21 5.50
CA ILE A 59 -0.74 -6.38 4.72
C ILE A 59 -0.89 -7.42 3.61
N ASN A 60 -0.06 -7.31 2.58
CA ASN A 60 0.03 -8.33 1.54
C ASN A 60 0.55 -9.65 2.13
N ALA A 61 -0.06 -10.74 1.69
CA ALA A 61 0.31 -12.10 2.04
C ALA A 61 0.05 -13.02 0.84
N ALA A 62 0.41 -14.30 0.98
CA ALA A 62 0.13 -15.29 -0.04
C ALA A 62 -1.37 -15.35 -0.38
N LYS A 63 -1.68 -15.74 -1.63
CA LYS A 63 -3.08 -15.89 -2.06
C LYS A 63 -3.76 -16.95 -1.20
N GLY A 64 -4.93 -16.62 -0.67
CA GLY A 64 -5.70 -17.51 0.21
C GLY A 64 -5.35 -17.42 1.70
N THR A 65 -4.35 -16.60 2.09
CA THR A 65 -4.12 -16.32 3.51
C THR A 65 -5.37 -15.66 4.13
N PRO A 66 -5.92 -16.22 5.22
CA PRO A 66 -7.09 -15.64 5.88
C PRO A 66 -6.85 -14.22 6.37
N ALA A 67 -7.87 -13.36 6.28
CA ALA A 67 -7.75 -11.94 6.65
C ALA A 67 -7.23 -11.74 8.08
N TYR A 68 -7.61 -12.60 9.03
CA TYR A 68 -7.16 -12.48 10.42
C TYR A 68 -5.64 -12.65 10.61
N GLN A 69 -4.93 -13.30 9.68
CA GLN A 69 -3.46 -13.41 9.69
C GLN A 69 -2.76 -12.25 8.99
N LYS A 70 -3.51 -11.48 8.21
CA LYS A 70 -2.99 -10.35 7.42
C LYS A 70 -3.06 -9.03 8.16
N ALA A 71 -3.57 -9.02 9.39
CA ALA A 71 -3.61 -7.82 10.22
C ALA A 71 -2.25 -7.55 10.85
N GLU A 72 -1.81 -6.30 10.77
CA GLU A 72 -0.56 -5.85 11.36
C GLU A 72 -0.73 -4.46 11.99
N ASP A 73 0.10 -4.18 12.98
CA ASP A 73 0.16 -2.87 13.64
C ASP A 73 0.69 -1.79 12.67
N PRO A 74 0.01 -0.62 12.52
CA PRO A 74 0.43 0.40 11.57
C PRO A 74 1.84 0.92 11.80
N ILE A 75 2.30 1.00 13.05
CA ILE A 75 3.66 1.47 13.39
C ILE A 75 4.67 0.43 12.90
N TYR A 76 4.46 -0.85 13.23
CA TYR A 76 5.30 -1.94 12.76
C TYR A 76 5.38 -2.00 11.21
N VAL A 77 4.27 -1.77 10.52
CA VAL A 77 4.23 -1.70 9.05
C VAL A 77 5.08 -0.56 8.50
N LEU A 78 5.01 0.61 9.14
CA LEU A 78 5.77 1.79 8.73
C LEU A 78 7.29 1.57 8.89
N GLU A 79 7.72 1.07 10.05
CA GLU A 79 9.13 0.80 10.35
C GLU A 79 9.71 -0.24 9.39
N ASN A 80 8.97 -1.32 9.14
CA ASN A 80 9.43 -2.45 8.34
C ASN A 80 9.09 -2.33 6.85
N ASN A 81 8.44 -1.25 6.43
CA ASN A 81 8.03 -1.00 5.04
C ASN A 81 7.27 -2.20 4.44
N ILE A 82 6.27 -2.70 5.18
CA ILE A 82 5.50 -3.88 4.78
C ILE A 82 4.42 -3.45 3.75
N PRO A 83 4.33 -4.10 2.59
CA PRO A 83 3.37 -3.71 1.56
C PRO A 83 1.94 -3.96 2.03
N ILE A 84 1.07 -2.97 1.80
CA ILE A 84 -0.36 -3.02 2.12
C ILE A 84 -1.13 -3.83 1.07
N ASP A 85 -2.17 -4.54 1.50
CA ASP A 85 -3.10 -5.21 0.61
C ASP A 85 -4.18 -4.26 0.08
N THR A 86 -3.82 -3.55 -0.98
CA THR A 86 -4.72 -2.63 -1.68
C THR A 86 -5.96 -3.31 -2.27
N ASN A 87 -5.89 -4.60 -2.62
CA ASN A 87 -7.04 -5.34 -3.14
C ASN A 87 -8.08 -5.57 -2.03
N TYR A 88 -7.62 -5.87 -0.81
CA TYR A 88 -8.53 -6.03 0.33
C TYR A 88 -9.34 -4.74 0.56
N TYR A 89 -8.70 -3.57 0.56
CA TYR A 89 -9.40 -2.30 0.74
C TYR A 89 -10.36 -1.99 -0.42
N LEU A 90 -9.96 -2.27 -1.65
CA LEU A 90 -10.82 -2.08 -2.82
C LEU A 90 -12.08 -2.96 -2.75
N GLU A 91 -11.92 -4.26 -2.50
CA GLU A 91 -12.99 -5.27 -2.56
C GLU A 91 -13.84 -5.38 -1.29
N ASN A 92 -13.30 -5.04 -0.12
CA ASN A 92 -14.03 -5.21 1.15
C ASN A 92 -14.44 -3.90 1.80
N GLN A 93 -13.75 -2.79 1.54
CA GLN A 93 -14.05 -1.50 2.16
C GLN A 93 -14.72 -0.54 1.18
N LEU A 94 -14.23 -0.43 -0.07
CA LEU A 94 -14.74 0.55 -1.03
C LEU A 94 -15.87 0.01 -1.90
N SER A 95 -15.75 -1.20 -2.46
CA SER A 95 -16.71 -1.75 -3.41
C SER A 95 -18.14 -1.81 -2.87
N LYS A 96 -18.35 -2.39 -1.68
CA LYS A 96 -19.69 -2.67 -1.14
C LYS A 96 -20.47 -1.39 -0.85
N PRO A 97 -19.91 -0.37 -0.17
CA PRO A 97 -20.59 0.90 0.00
C PRO A 97 -20.84 1.63 -1.33
N LEU A 98 -19.87 1.64 -2.24
CA LEU A 98 -20.02 2.32 -3.54
C LEU A 98 -21.13 1.70 -4.38
N VAL A 99 -21.14 0.36 -4.52
CA VAL A 99 -22.20 -0.35 -5.23
C VAL A 99 -23.55 -0.04 -4.59
N ARG A 100 -23.69 -0.14 -3.26
CA ARG A 100 -24.95 0.16 -2.57
C ARG A 100 -25.48 1.57 -2.82
N ILE A 101 -24.60 2.57 -2.97
CA ILE A 101 -24.99 3.96 -3.23
C ILE A 101 -25.39 4.16 -4.69
N PHE A 102 -24.67 3.55 -5.62
CA PHE A 102 -24.84 3.80 -7.06
C PHE A 102 -25.74 2.80 -7.78
N GLU A 103 -26.01 1.64 -7.19
CA GLU A 103 -26.89 0.59 -7.72
C GLU A 103 -28.31 1.12 -8.05
N PRO A 104 -28.96 1.96 -7.22
CA PRO A 104 -30.27 2.53 -7.58
C PRO A 104 -30.27 3.41 -8.84
N ILE A 105 -29.10 3.94 -9.23
CA ILE A 105 -28.95 4.87 -10.36
C ILE A 105 -28.45 4.14 -11.61
N LEU A 106 -27.45 3.26 -11.44
CA LEU A 106 -26.74 2.58 -12.53
C LEU A 106 -27.22 1.13 -12.77
N GLY A 107 -28.09 0.62 -11.89
CA GLY A 107 -28.56 -0.77 -11.89
C GLY A 107 -27.43 -1.78 -11.66
N ASP A 108 -27.66 -3.01 -12.10
CA ASP A 108 -26.76 -4.17 -11.88
C ASP A 108 -25.36 -4.00 -12.48
N ARG A 109 -25.15 -3.00 -13.35
CA ARG A 109 -23.84 -2.72 -13.98
C ARG A 109 -22.95 -1.81 -13.15
N ALA A 110 -23.46 -1.25 -12.04
CA ALA A 110 -22.73 -0.32 -11.17
C ALA A 110 -21.35 -0.86 -10.77
N GLU A 111 -21.28 -2.13 -10.35
CA GLU A 111 -20.04 -2.75 -9.91
C GLU A 111 -18.97 -2.78 -11.03
N SER A 112 -19.37 -3.23 -12.23
CA SER A 112 -18.42 -3.33 -13.34
C SER A 112 -17.96 -1.95 -13.83
N LEU A 113 -18.85 -0.97 -13.91
CA LEU A 113 -18.49 0.38 -14.36
C LEU A 113 -17.57 1.11 -13.37
N LEU A 114 -17.80 0.92 -12.07
CA LEU A 114 -17.04 1.62 -11.02
C LEU A 114 -15.72 0.93 -10.67
N LEU A 115 -15.67 -0.41 -10.72
CA LEU A 115 -14.53 -1.19 -10.23
C LEU A 115 -13.69 -1.81 -11.34
N LYS A 116 -14.16 -1.82 -12.61
CA LYS A 116 -13.41 -2.35 -13.75
C LYS A 116 -13.25 -1.25 -14.79
N GLY A 117 -12.14 -0.54 -14.72
CA GLY A 117 -11.81 0.53 -15.66
C GLY A 117 -10.31 0.83 -15.67
N ASP A 118 -9.91 1.83 -16.47
CA ASP A 118 -8.49 2.19 -16.61
C ASP A 118 -7.84 2.61 -15.29
N HIS A 119 -8.63 3.16 -14.37
CA HIS A 119 -8.21 3.51 -13.01
C HIS A 119 -7.82 2.31 -12.13
N THR A 120 -8.09 1.07 -12.57
CA THR A 120 -7.72 -0.18 -11.86
C THR A 120 -6.60 -0.97 -12.51
N ARG A 121 -6.16 -0.60 -13.71
CA ARG A 121 -5.19 -1.38 -14.49
C ARG A 121 -3.75 -1.18 -14.03
N THR A 122 -3.46 -0.05 -13.41
CA THR A 122 -2.13 0.30 -12.94
C THR A 122 -2.00 0.01 -11.45
N LYS A 123 -1.09 -0.89 -11.10
CA LYS A 123 -0.78 -1.23 -9.70
C LYS A 123 0.71 -1.04 -9.43
N SER A 124 1.02 -0.34 -8.33
CA SER A 124 2.36 -0.25 -7.79
C SER A 124 2.48 -1.22 -6.62
N VAL A 125 3.51 -2.06 -6.61
CA VAL A 125 3.75 -3.01 -5.52
C VAL A 125 5.10 -2.69 -4.91
N GLY A 126 5.08 -2.25 -3.65
CA GLY A 126 6.30 -2.05 -2.88
C GLY A 126 6.95 -3.38 -2.50
N THR A 127 8.28 -3.41 -2.49
CA THR A 127 9.06 -4.55 -1.98
C THR A 127 9.21 -4.43 -0.46
N SER A 128 8.89 -5.49 0.28
CA SER A 128 9.09 -5.49 1.73
C SER A 128 10.57 -5.62 2.10
N LYS A 129 10.99 -4.97 3.19
CA LYS A 129 12.29 -5.24 3.82
C LYS A 129 12.30 -6.59 4.55
N VAL A 130 11.13 -7.11 4.92
CA VAL A 130 10.98 -8.34 5.71
C VAL A 130 10.84 -9.54 4.78
N GLY A 131 11.82 -10.45 4.83
CA GLY A 131 11.75 -11.74 4.15
C GLY A 131 13.13 -12.31 3.81
N ALA A 132 13.29 -13.63 3.89
CA ALA A 132 14.56 -14.28 3.57
C ALA A 132 15.01 -14.03 2.11
N LEU A 133 14.06 -13.86 1.19
CA LEU A 133 14.32 -13.64 -0.24
C LEU A 133 14.68 -12.18 -0.59
N SER A 134 14.28 -11.20 0.23
CA SER A 134 14.59 -9.78 -0.06
C SER A 134 16.09 -9.52 0.02
N ALA A 135 16.81 -10.22 0.91
CA ALA A 135 18.25 -10.11 1.08
C ALA A 135 19.07 -10.58 -0.14
N PHE A 136 18.53 -11.46 -0.98
CA PHE A 136 19.21 -11.99 -2.16
C PHE A 136 18.77 -11.33 -3.48
N THR A 137 17.81 -10.40 -3.42
CA THR A 137 17.28 -9.73 -4.60
C THR A 137 18.23 -8.62 -5.05
N ARG A 138 18.79 -8.73 -6.25
CA ARG A 138 19.60 -7.66 -6.87
C ARG A 138 18.70 -6.73 -7.68
N ARG A 139 18.77 -5.43 -7.40
CA ARG A 139 18.11 -4.40 -8.20
C ARG A 139 18.85 -4.27 -9.53
N LYS A 140 18.09 -4.27 -10.64
CA LYS A 140 18.58 -3.91 -11.97
C LYS A 140 17.89 -2.62 -12.40
N GLU A 141 18.66 -1.72 -13.01
CA GLU A 141 18.09 -0.48 -13.52
C GLU A 141 17.27 -0.73 -14.79
N THR A 142 16.19 0.04 -14.93
CA THR A 142 15.25 -0.07 -16.04
C THR A 142 15.08 1.28 -16.71
N CYS A 143 14.93 1.29 -18.03
CA CYS A 143 14.65 2.49 -18.80
C CYS A 143 13.37 3.19 -18.31
N LEU A 144 13.42 4.49 -18.03
CA LEU A 144 12.26 5.27 -17.57
C LEU A 144 11.10 5.27 -18.57
N GLY A 145 11.39 5.25 -19.86
CA GLY A 145 10.37 5.30 -20.92
C GLY A 145 9.65 3.97 -21.16
N CYS A 146 10.41 2.92 -21.51
CA CYS A 146 9.83 1.63 -21.91
C CYS A 146 9.88 0.55 -20.83
N LYS A 147 10.48 0.82 -19.66
CA LYS A 147 10.68 -0.14 -18.56
C LYS A 147 11.49 -1.38 -18.91
N ALA A 148 12.17 -1.38 -20.06
CA ALA A 148 13.11 -2.44 -20.41
C ALA A 148 14.32 -2.43 -19.45
N VAL A 149 14.79 -3.61 -19.06
CA VAL A 149 15.99 -3.76 -18.24
C VAL A 149 17.20 -3.26 -19.02
N LEU A 150 18.00 -2.40 -18.41
CA LEU A 150 19.19 -1.85 -19.06
C LEU A 150 20.32 -2.89 -19.08
N PRO A 151 21.03 -3.02 -20.21
CA PRO A 151 22.19 -3.90 -20.32
C PRO A 151 23.39 -3.34 -19.54
N ALA A 152 24.38 -4.20 -19.24
CA ALA A 152 25.53 -3.88 -18.39
C ALA A 152 26.37 -2.68 -18.89
N ASP A 153 26.39 -2.44 -20.21
CA ASP A 153 27.07 -1.31 -20.84
C ASP A 153 26.40 0.04 -20.56
N ARG A 154 25.14 0.05 -20.11
CA ARG A 154 24.34 1.27 -19.88
C ARG A 154 23.62 1.27 -18.53
N GLU A 155 24.15 0.58 -17.52
CA GLU A 155 23.56 0.55 -16.17
C GLU A 155 23.49 1.95 -15.52
N ASN A 156 24.39 2.86 -15.90
CA ASN A 156 24.44 4.23 -15.36
C ASN A 156 23.55 5.23 -16.12
N GLU A 157 22.89 4.82 -17.22
CA GLU A 157 22.01 5.70 -17.98
C GLU A 157 20.55 5.56 -17.55
N ALA A 158 19.74 6.61 -17.74
CA ALA A 158 18.31 6.59 -17.41
C ALA A 158 17.43 6.00 -18.53
N LEU A 159 17.93 5.96 -19.78
CA LEU A 159 17.15 5.62 -20.97
C LEU A 159 17.86 4.59 -21.86
N CYS A 160 17.07 3.76 -22.53
CA CYS A 160 17.58 2.87 -23.56
C CYS A 160 17.83 3.64 -24.88
N LYS A 161 18.61 3.04 -25.79
CA LYS A 161 18.96 3.63 -27.10
C LYS A 161 17.75 4.13 -27.89
N HIS A 162 16.61 3.46 -27.78
CA HIS A 162 15.36 3.84 -28.45
C HIS A 162 14.67 5.05 -27.82
N CYS A 163 14.71 5.18 -26.49
CA CYS A 163 14.04 6.26 -25.77
C CYS A 163 14.88 7.55 -25.68
N MET A 164 16.17 7.51 -26.04
CA MET A 164 17.06 8.69 -26.06
C MET A 164 16.50 9.86 -26.86
N SER A 165 15.75 9.60 -27.93
CA SER A 165 15.13 10.64 -28.75
C SER A 165 14.17 11.57 -27.97
N LYS A 166 13.62 11.10 -26.85
CA LYS A 166 12.68 11.83 -25.99
C LYS A 166 13.27 12.19 -24.62
N GLU A 167 14.60 12.22 -24.52
CA GLU A 167 15.30 12.44 -23.25
C GLU A 167 14.85 13.72 -22.54
N THR A 168 14.74 14.84 -23.28
CA THR A 168 14.32 16.13 -22.71
C THR A 168 12.92 16.06 -22.08
N GLU A 169 12.00 15.32 -22.70
CA GLU A 169 10.63 15.17 -22.18
C GLU A 169 10.62 14.39 -20.86
N TYR A 170 11.33 13.25 -20.81
CA TYR A 170 11.44 12.45 -19.59
C TYR A 170 12.13 13.24 -18.46
N TYR A 171 13.21 13.94 -18.77
CA TYR A 171 13.92 14.76 -17.80
C TYR A 171 13.04 15.86 -17.20
N GLN A 172 12.29 16.58 -18.06
CA GLN A 172 11.37 17.62 -17.58
C GLN A 172 10.30 17.03 -16.66
N ASN A 173 9.71 15.89 -17.03
CA ASN A 173 8.68 15.22 -16.22
C ASN A 173 9.21 14.84 -14.82
N GLU A 174 10.39 14.22 -14.75
CA GLU A 174 11.02 13.86 -13.46
C GLU A 174 11.40 15.11 -12.65
N LEU A 175 11.89 16.17 -13.29
CA LEU A 175 12.20 17.44 -12.62
C LEU A 175 10.95 18.06 -11.98
N TYR A 176 9.82 18.07 -12.70
CA TYR A 176 8.55 18.55 -12.16
C TYR A 176 8.03 17.68 -11.02
N ALA A 177 8.18 16.35 -11.12
CA ALA A 177 7.82 15.44 -10.04
C ALA A 177 8.68 15.66 -8.79
N GLY A 178 10.00 15.83 -8.96
CA GLY A 178 10.95 16.13 -7.90
C GLY A 178 10.60 17.42 -7.16
N ARG A 179 10.38 18.52 -7.88
CA ARG A 179 9.99 19.82 -7.29
C ARG A 179 8.72 19.72 -6.44
N LYS A 180 7.71 18.97 -6.90
CA LYS A 180 6.46 18.76 -6.13
C LYS A 180 6.71 18.00 -4.82
N LEU A 181 7.62 17.04 -4.83
CA LEU A 181 7.99 16.29 -3.63
C LEU A 181 8.79 17.15 -2.65
N GLU A 182 9.72 17.96 -3.15
CA GLU A 182 10.49 18.93 -2.34
C GLU A 182 9.58 19.94 -1.65
N GLU A 183 8.65 20.55 -2.40
CA GLU A 183 7.68 21.49 -1.84
C GLU A 183 6.86 20.85 -0.72
N LYS A 184 6.36 19.62 -0.95
CA LYS A 184 5.59 18.88 0.04
C LYS A 184 6.43 18.54 1.27
N PHE A 185 7.67 18.10 1.07
CA PHE A 185 8.60 17.77 2.16
C PHE A 185 8.88 19.00 3.03
N CYS A 186 9.29 20.11 2.41
CA CYS A 186 9.58 21.36 3.11
C CYS A 186 8.38 21.83 3.93
N ARG A 187 7.19 21.89 3.30
CA ARG A 187 5.97 22.30 4.00
C ARG A 187 5.70 21.45 5.23
N LEU A 188 5.66 20.12 5.07
CA LEU A 188 5.37 19.20 6.17
C LEU A 188 6.39 19.32 7.32
N TRP A 189 7.68 19.41 6.99
CA TRP A 189 8.73 19.46 8.01
C TRP A 189 8.76 20.80 8.76
N THR A 190 8.47 21.91 8.06
CA THR A 190 8.34 23.22 8.72
C THR A 190 7.12 23.31 9.63
N GLU A 191 6.01 22.63 9.32
CA GLU A 191 4.86 22.59 10.22
C GLU A 191 5.18 21.84 11.52
N CYS A 192 6.02 20.80 11.50
CA CYS A 192 6.45 20.11 12.73
C CYS A 192 7.34 20.96 13.66
N GLN A 193 7.85 22.09 13.19
CA GLN A 193 8.65 23.02 14.01
C GLN A 193 7.81 24.13 14.67
N ARG A 194 6.56 24.31 14.23
CA ARG A 194 5.62 25.29 14.82
C ARG A 194 4.93 24.74 16.05
#